data_AF-A0AA37SUM6-F1
#
_entry.id   AF-A0AA37SUM6-F1
#
_cell.length_a   1.000
_cell.length_b   1.000
_cell.length_c   1.000
_cell.angle_alpha   90.00
_cell.angle_beta   90.00
_cell.angle_gamma   90.00
#
_symmetry.space_group_name_H-M   'P 1'
#
loop_
_entity.id
_entity.type
_entity.pdbx_description
1 polymer ?
#
loop_
_entity_poly.entity_id
_entity_poly.type
_entity_poly.pdbx_seq_one_letter_code
_entity_poly.pdbx_strand_id
1 'polypeptide(L)'
;MIKYLIFIFSFTSLVTISADAQKKTLVASASMMADMAENIAGDLVDVKYIVPRGQDPHLYKPTPSDVIMVQNADLIIINGLTFEGWIAKLIANSGTKASTKTITEGITPIQSSKYKNSFDPHAWMDVNLVQTYILNIKNALIELLPEHTETFEANFTTYSMKLKRLDSYIKNQIESIPESQRILITSHDAFEYFGRRYGLQLEAIVGISTEAEVQSSDIIRVHKVIKESRVPAIFMESTINPKILQQIAKDNNIVIGGELYADSLGDKDSPASTYLKMLKHNIDTIVNGLTRQAKAEGEKVESNTKFAYWSYVLLGLGFIIIAGFVIRKLNN
;
A
#
# COMPACT_ATOMS: atom_id res chain seq x y z
N MET A 1 77.39 -25.71 41.89
CA MET A 1 77.00 -24.41 41.29
C MET A 1 76.03 -24.68 40.15
N ILE A 2 74.73 -24.54 40.37
CA ILE A 2 73.71 -24.51 39.31
C ILE A 2 72.72 -23.42 39.71
N LYS A 3 72.73 -22.29 38.98
CA LYS A 3 71.79 -21.17 39.16
C LYS A 3 70.62 -21.40 38.20
N TYR A 4 69.41 -21.59 38.72
CA TYR A 4 68.19 -21.60 37.91
C TYR A 4 67.68 -20.17 37.75
N LEU A 5 67.64 -19.68 36.51
CA LEU A 5 67.11 -18.38 36.12
C LEU A 5 65.63 -18.58 35.74
N ILE A 6 64.72 -18.07 36.57
CA ILE A 6 63.27 -18.12 36.31
C ILE A 6 62.91 -16.91 35.43
N PHE A 7 62.55 -17.17 34.17
CA PHE A 7 61.98 -16.16 33.26
C PHE A 7 60.48 -16.05 33.53
N ILE A 8 60.04 -14.92 34.09
CA ILE A 8 58.62 -14.60 34.25
C ILE A 8 58.15 -13.98 32.93
N PHE A 9 57.43 -14.76 32.12
CA PHE A 9 56.72 -14.26 30.96
C PHE A 9 55.43 -13.57 31.42
N SER A 10 55.44 -12.24 31.46
CA SER A 10 54.24 -11.44 31.67
C SER A 10 53.36 -11.50 30.43
N PHE A 11 52.31 -12.31 30.46
CA PHE A 11 51.30 -12.39 29.41
C PHE A 11 50.30 -11.25 29.59
N THR A 12 50.57 -10.08 29.01
CA THR A 12 49.57 -9.00 28.92
C THR A 12 48.53 -9.38 27.88
N SER A 13 47.40 -9.93 28.35
CA SER A 13 46.19 -10.11 27.57
C SER A 13 45.60 -8.75 27.21
N LEU A 14 45.75 -8.36 25.95
CA LEU A 14 45.12 -7.17 25.38
C LEU A 14 43.62 -7.45 25.27
N VAL A 15 42.81 -6.93 26.20
CA VAL A 15 41.35 -6.94 26.07
C VAL A 15 40.99 -5.91 25.00
N THR A 16 40.70 -6.37 23.79
CA THR A 16 40.07 -5.54 22.76
C THR A 16 38.64 -5.26 23.19
N ILE A 17 38.40 -4.12 23.81
CA ILE A 17 37.07 -3.55 23.95
C ILE A 17 36.68 -3.11 22.53
N SER A 18 35.88 -3.91 21.83
CA SER A 18 35.19 -3.41 20.63
C SER A 18 34.27 -2.29 21.10
N ALA A 19 34.64 -1.06 20.80
CA ALA A 19 33.69 0.04 20.84
C ALA A 19 32.57 -0.33 19.85
N ASP A 20 31.35 -0.50 20.36
CA ASP A 20 30.18 -0.71 19.53
C ASP A 20 29.98 0.58 18.70
N ALA A 21 30.49 0.57 17.47
CA ALA A 21 30.43 1.74 16.61
C ALA A 21 28.96 2.05 16.34
N GLN A 22 28.52 3.25 16.72
CA GLN A 22 27.14 3.66 16.52
C GLN A 22 26.80 3.57 15.03
N LYS A 23 25.77 2.79 14.69
CA LYS A 23 25.31 2.60 13.30
C LYS A 23 24.92 3.95 12.69
N LYS A 24 25.25 4.12 11.42
CA LYS A 24 24.77 5.26 10.62
C LYS A 24 23.26 5.25 10.53
N THR A 25 22.64 6.42 10.49
CA THR A 25 21.17 6.56 10.37
C THR A 25 20.78 7.01 8.98
N LEU A 26 19.91 6.24 8.32
CA LEU A 26 19.24 6.60 7.07
C LEU A 26 17.79 6.97 7.38
N VAL A 27 17.36 8.17 6.97
CA VAL A 27 15.98 8.64 7.11
C VAL A 27 15.29 8.66 5.75
N ALA A 28 14.27 7.84 5.59
CA ALA A 28 13.40 7.84 4.42
C ALA A 28 12.20 8.78 4.64
N SER A 29 11.65 9.32 3.56
CA SER A 29 10.42 10.12 3.65
C SER A 29 9.20 9.32 4.10
N ALA A 30 8.99 8.12 3.54
CA ALA A 30 7.84 7.28 3.83
C ALA A 30 8.20 5.80 4.03
N SER A 31 7.24 5.03 4.55
CA SER A 31 7.44 3.65 5.01
C SER A 31 7.85 2.67 3.91
N MET A 32 7.36 2.83 2.67
CA MET A 32 7.75 1.97 1.54
C MET A 32 9.24 2.12 1.21
N MET A 33 9.73 3.36 1.18
CA MET A 33 11.13 3.66 0.90
C MET A 33 12.05 3.18 2.03
N ALA A 34 11.60 3.27 3.28
CA ALA A 34 12.31 2.66 4.41
C ALA A 34 12.39 1.14 4.29
N ASP A 35 11.29 0.43 3.99
CA ASP A 35 11.31 -1.03 3.81
C ASP A 35 12.24 -1.45 2.66
N MET A 36 12.23 -0.70 1.54
CA MET A 36 13.19 -0.92 0.46
C MET A 36 14.63 -0.72 0.93
N ALA A 37 14.91 0.33 1.71
CA ALA A 37 16.24 0.60 2.23
C ALA A 37 16.72 -0.43 3.26
N GLU A 38 15.86 -0.88 4.16
CA GLU A 38 16.14 -1.95 5.12
C GLU A 38 16.57 -3.24 4.40
N ASN A 39 15.93 -3.60 3.30
CA ASN A 39 16.29 -4.78 2.51
C ASN A 39 17.68 -4.69 1.85
N ILE A 40 18.21 -3.48 1.62
CA ILE A 40 19.55 -3.27 1.05
C ILE A 40 20.59 -3.10 2.15
N ALA A 41 20.28 -2.29 3.17
CA ALA A 41 21.18 -1.97 4.26
C ALA A 41 21.44 -3.15 5.22
N GLY A 42 20.42 -4.01 5.42
CA GLY A 42 20.47 -5.03 6.46
C GLY A 42 20.74 -4.42 7.84
N ASP A 43 21.54 -5.11 8.65
CA ASP A 43 21.86 -4.66 10.02
C ASP A 43 22.93 -3.55 10.08
N LEU A 44 23.44 -3.05 8.95
CA LEU A 44 24.57 -2.12 8.93
C LEU A 44 24.15 -0.65 9.16
N VAL A 45 22.89 -0.31 8.88
CA VAL A 45 22.35 1.05 8.96
C VAL A 45 21.03 1.03 9.74
N ASP A 46 20.85 1.99 10.65
CA ASP A 46 19.58 2.24 11.32
C ASP A 46 18.64 3.00 10.36
N VAL A 47 17.60 2.33 9.87
CA VAL A 47 16.65 2.93 8.92
C VAL A 47 15.43 3.46 9.66
N LYS A 48 15.10 4.72 9.42
CA LYS A 48 13.93 5.42 9.96
C LYS A 48 13.10 5.98 8.83
N TYR A 49 11.85 6.35 9.13
CA TYR A 49 10.98 7.04 8.19
C TYR A 49 10.20 8.16 8.88
N ILE A 50 9.93 9.22 8.11
CA ILE A 50 9.28 10.43 8.62
C ILE A 50 7.77 10.24 8.71
N VAL A 51 7.10 9.89 7.60
CA VAL A 51 5.64 9.73 7.58
C VAL A 51 5.24 8.42 8.25
N PRO A 52 4.50 8.44 9.37
CA PRO A 52 4.09 7.22 10.05
C PRO A 52 3.23 6.32 9.17
N ARG A 53 3.27 5.01 9.42
CA ARG A 53 2.41 4.03 8.73
C ARG A 53 0.92 4.41 8.89
N GLY A 54 0.16 4.25 7.81
CA GLY A 54 -1.26 4.62 7.74
C GLY A 54 -1.55 6.11 7.62
N GLN A 55 -0.56 7.00 7.60
CA GLN A 55 -0.76 8.42 7.32
C GLN A 55 -0.58 8.76 5.84
N ASP A 56 -1.31 9.77 5.39
CA ASP A 56 -1.21 10.36 4.05
C ASP A 56 0.06 11.24 3.97
N PRO A 57 1.04 10.89 3.11
CA PRO A 57 2.29 11.64 2.95
C PRO A 57 2.12 12.96 2.20
N HIS A 58 1.11 13.12 1.34
CA HIS A 58 0.85 14.38 0.63
C HIS A 58 0.40 15.46 1.61
N LEU A 59 -0.44 15.08 2.58
CA LEU A 59 -0.98 15.99 3.60
C LEU A 59 -0.15 16.05 4.88
N TYR A 60 0.97 15.34 4.94
CA TYR A 60 1.74 15.21 6.16
C TYR A 60 2.30 16.56 6.64
N LYS A 61 2.22 16.78 7.95
CA LYS A 61 2.76 17.98 8.61
C LYS A 61 3.90 17.58 9.53
N PRO A 62 5.15 17.89 9.17
CA PRO A 62 6.30 17.55 10.00
C PRO A 62 6.18 18.08 11.43
N THR A 63 6.57 17.24 12.37
CA THR A 63 6.58 17.50 13.80
C THR A 63 7.97 17.93 14.28
N PRO A 64 8.11 18.51 15.48
CA PRO A 64 9.42 18.75 16.07
C PRO A 64 10.29 17.49 16.20
N SER A 65 9.68 16.31 16.40
CA SER A 65 10.39 15.04 16.43
C SER A 65 11.02 14.70 15.08
N ASP A 66 10.34 15.03 13.99
CA ASP A 66 10.86 14.80 12.64
C ASP A 66 12.05 15.71 12.34
N VAL A 67 12.02 16.95 12.84
CA VAL A 67 13.16 17.88 12.74
C VAL A 67 14.39 17.25 13.41
N ILE A 68 14.23 16.71 14.62
CA ILE A 68 15.32 16.05 15.36
C ILE A 68 15.78 14.77 14.63
N MET A 69 14.86 13.99 14.07
CA MET A 69 15.18 12.79 13.29
C MET A 69 16.05 13.14 12.08
N VAL A 70 15.64 14.14 11.30
CA VAL A 70 16.35 14.61 10.11
C VAL A 70 17.69 15.28 10.46
N GLN A 71 17.73 16.04 11.56
CA GLN A 71 18.96 16.68 12.05
C GLN A 71 20.07 15.66 12.35
N ASN A 72 19.70 14.49 12.88
CA ASN A 72 20.63 13.43 13.27
C ASN A 72 20.85 12.36 12.18
N ALA A 73 20.30 12.54 10.99
CA ALA A 73 20.51 11.62 9.87
C ALA A 73 21.96 11.70 9.36
N ASP A 74 22.48 10.59 8.86
CA ASP A 74 23.70 10.58 8.03
C ASP A 74 23.36 10.58 6.53
N LEU A 75 22.21 10.02 6.17
CA LEU A 75 21.68 9.99 4.80
C LEU A 75 20.16 10.19 4.83
N ILE A 76 19.63 10.96 3.88
CA ILE A 76 18.20 11.15 3.69
C ILE A 76 17.83 10.64 2.29
N ILE A 77 16.79 9.81 2.19
CA ILE A 77 16.25 9.38 0.91
C ILE A 77 14.82 9.88 0.73
N ILE A 78 14.51 10.41 -0.46
CA ILE A 78 13.21 10.95 -0.82
C ILE A 78 12.75 10.35 -2.14
N ASN A 79 11.43 10.30 -2.35
CA ASN A 79 10.83 9.93 -3.62
C ASN A 79 11.06 11.03 -4.67
N GLY A 80 10.77 12.28 -4.33
CA GLY A 80 10.66 13.35 -5.32
C GLY A 80 9.38 13.21 -6.14
N LEU A 81 9.39 13.69 -7.39
CA LEU A 81 8.21 13.69 -8.28
C LEU A 81 6.97 14.33 -7.66
N THR A 82 7.15 15.38 -6.85
CA THR A 82 6.08 16.10 -6.11
C THR A 82 5.43 15.34 -4.94
N PHE A 83 5.94 14.16 -4.55
CA PHE A 83 5.38 13.39 -3.43
C PHE A 83 5.48 14.14 -2.08
N GLU A 84 6.66 14.62 -1.72
CA GLU A 84 6.88 15.25 -0.42
C GLU A 84 6.98 16.77 -0.49
N GLY A 85 5.85 17.46 -0.73
CA GLY A 85 5.83 18.94 -0.82
C GLY A 85 6.42 19.68 0.39
N TRP A 86 6.45 19.02 1.55
CA TRP A 86 6.95 19.54 2.82
C TRP A 86 8.45 19.28 3.10
N ILE A 87 9.09 18.34 2.39
CA ILE A 87 10.41 17.80 2.81
C ILE A 87 11.54 18.82 2.72
N ALA A 88 11.53 19.67 1.70
CA ALA A 88 12.59 20.66 1.48
C ALA A 88 12.68 21.65 2.65
N LYS A 89 11.52 22.10 3.16
CA LYS A 89 11.44 22.99 4.32
C LYS A 89 11.87 22.28 5.60
N LEU A 90 11.50 21.01 5.77
CA LEU A 90 11.93 20.20 6.92
C LEU A 90 13.46 20.07 6.96
N ILE A 91 14.08 19.69 5.83
CA ILE A 91 15.53 19.54 5.72
C ILE A 91 16.23 20.87 6.02
N ALA A 92 15.80 21.96 5.39
CA ALA A 92 16.38 23.28 5.62
C ALA A 92 16.30 23.71 7.09
N ASN A 93 15.16 23.47 7.76
CA ASN A 93 14.95 23.85 9.15
C ASN A 93 15.67 22.95 10.16
N SER A 94 16.00 21.70 9.78
CA SER A 94 16.71 20.77 10.67
C SER A 94 18.18 21.13 10.91
N GLY A 95 18.79 21.91 10.01
CA GLY A 95 20.22 22.20 10.05
C GLY A 95 21.12 20.99 9.78
N THR A 96 20.54 19.87 9.31
CA THR A 96 21.27 18.64 8.99
C THR A 96 22.40 18.87 7.98
N LYS A 97 23.43 18.02 8.05
CA LYS A 97 24.52 17.94 7.06
C LYS A 97 24.44 16.68 6.21
N ALA A 98 23.43 15.83 6.44
CA ALA A 98 23.20 14.63 5.66
C ALA A 98 23.02 14.97 4.17
N SER A 99 23.55 14.12 3.31
CA SER A 99 23.20 14.18 1.89
C SER A 99 21.75 13.73 1.69
N THR A 100 21.06 14.35 0.74
CA THR A 100 19.71 13.94 0.34
C THR A 100 19.77 13.31 -1.05
N LYS A 101 19.17 12.13 -1.22
CA LYS A 101 19.16 11.40 -2.49
C LYS A 101 17.72 11.16 -2.94
N THR A 102 17.44 11.52 -4.19
CA THR A 102 16.15 11.26 -4.84
C THR A 102 16.18 9.89 -5.48
N ILE A 103 15.44 8.93 -4.94
CA ILE A 103 15.56 7.53 -5.35
C ILE A 103 14.83 7.20 -6.66
N THR A 104 14.02 8.13 -7.18
CA THR A 104 13.38 8.03 -8.50
C THR A 104 14.25 8.52 -9.65
N GLU A 105 15.46 9.03 -9.37
CA GLU A 105 16.33 9.56 -10.42
C GLU A 105 16.62 8.49 -11.50
N GLY A 106 16.44 8.87 -12.77
CA GLY A 106 16.53 7.96 -13.92
C GLY A 106 15.19 7.36 -14.38
N ILE A 107 14.10 7.55 -13.64
CA ILE A 107 12.75 7.18 -14.08
C ILE A 107 12.19 8.28 -14.99
N THR A 108 11.58 7.90 -16.11
CA THR A 108 10.75 8.82 -16.90
C THR A 108 9.38 8.92 -16.24
N PRO A 109 9.02 10.07 -15.66
CA PRO A 109 7.78 10.17 -14.91
C PRO A 109 6.55 10.29 -15.81
N ILE A 110 5.39 9.89 -15.29
CA ILE A 110 4.11 10.16 -15.92
C ILE A 110 3.77 11.63 -15.63
N GLN A 111 3.54 12.40 -16.68
CA GLN A 111 3.19 13.80 -16.54
C GLN A 111 1.68 13.96 -16.29
N SER A 112 1.33 14.85 -15.38
CA SER A 112 -0.06 15.25 -15.17
C SER A 112 -0.66 15.80 -16.47
N SER A 113 -1.85 15.33 -16.81
CA SER A 113 -2.64 15.86 -17.93
C SER A 113 -3.20 17.27 -17.65
N LYS A 114 -3.26 17.68 -16.37
CA LYS A 114 -3.89 18.93 -15.92
C LYS A 114 -2.89 20.02 -15.56
N TYR A 115 -1.74 19.65 -15.01
CA TYR A 115 -0.75 20.61 -14.50
C TYR A 115 0.61 20.44 -15.20
N LYS A 116 1.07 21.50 -15.87
CA LYS A 116 2.39 21.52 -16.52
C LYS A 116 3.48 21.36 -15.48
N ASN A 117 4.47 20.52 -15.74
CA ASN A 117 5.59 20.19 -14.84
C ASN A 117 5.18 19.56 -13.50
N SER A 118 3.96 19.02 -13.40
CA SER A 118 3.56 18.15 -12.31
C SER A 118 3.68 16.71 -12.76
N PHE A 119 4.34 15.89 -11.94
CA PHE A 119 4.57 14.49 -12.23
C PHE A 119 3.80 13.63 -11.24
N ASP A 120 3.34 12.48 -11.70
CA ASP A 120 2.78 11.46 -10.83
C ASP A 120 3.92 10.85 -9.98
N PRO A 121 3.83 10.91 -8.64
CA PRO A 121 4.88 10.39 -7.77
C PRO A 121 4.86 8.87 -7.62
N HIS A 122 3.77 8.18 -7.95
CA HIS A 122 3.50 6.80 -7.53
C HIS A 122 4.22 5.73 -8.34
N ALA A 123 5.44 6.02 -8.80
CA ALA A 123 6.23 5.12 -9.64
C ALA A 123 6.59 3.79 -8.93
N TRP A 124 6.53 3.73 -7.60
CA TRP A 124 6.73 2.48 -6.85
C TRP A 124 5.64 1.43 -7.09
N MET A 125 4.51 1.81 -7.70
CA MET A 125 3.48 0.88 -8.08
C MET A 125 3.87 0.00 -9.29
N ASP A 126 4.82 0.44 -10.11
CA ASP A 126 5.45 -0.42 -11.11
C ASP A 126 6.70 -1.07 -10.51
N VAL A 127 6.61 -2.38 -10.25
CA VAL A 127 7.71 -3.18 -9.68
C VAL A 127 8.97 -3.14 -10.55
N ASN A 128 8.83 -2.93 -11.87
CA ASN A 128 9.97 -2.76 -12.76
C ASN A 128 10.72 -1.45 -12.47
N LEU A 129 9.99 -0.35 -12.21
CA LEU A 129 10.60 0.93 -11.86
C LEU A 129 11.26 0.89 -10.49
N VAL A 130 10.78 0.06 -9.56
CA VAL A 130 11.42 -0.13 -8.24
C VAL A 130 12.83 -0.70 -8.33
N GLN A 131 13.22 -1.34 -9.45
CA GLN A 131 14.62 -1.69 -9.68
C GLN A 131 15.54 -0.46 -9.67
N THR A 132 15.07 0.67 -10.21
CA THR A 132 15.80 1.95 -10.16
C THR A 132 15.85 2.51 -8.74
N TYR A 133 14.75 2.40 -7.97
CA TYR A 133 14.73 2.80 -6.56
C TYR A 133 15.81 2.09 -5.76
N ILE A 134 15.84 0.76 -5.82
CA ILE A 134 16.77 -0.05 -5.02
C ILE A 134 18.21 0.08 -5.51
N LEU A 135 18.43 0.39 -6.79
CA LEU A 135 19.75 0.71 -7.33
C LEU A 135 20.27 2.03 -6.75
N ASN A 136 19.44 3.08 -6.75
CA ASN A 136 19.79 4.38 -6.22
C ASN A 136 20.02 4.34 -4.71
N ILE A 137 19.21 3.57 -3.97
CA ILE A 137 19.41 3.31 -2.55
C ILE A 137 20.74 2.60 -2.31
N LYS A 138 21.03 1.53 -3.05
CA LYS A 138 22.31 0.80 -2.93
C LYS A 138 23.50 1.72 -3.17
N ASN A 139 23.47 2.53 -4.22
CA ASN A 139 24.55 3.46 -4.54
C ASN A 139 24.74 4.50 -3.43
N ALA A 140 23.65 5.04 -2.88
CA ALA A 140 23.71 5.96 -1.75
C ALA A 140 24.30 5.30 -0.49
N LEU A 141 23.99 4.03 -0.24
CA LEU A 141 24.55 3.26 0.88
C LEU A 141 26.05 2.97 0.67
N ILE A 142 26.48 2.67 -0.56
CA ILE A 142 27.90 2.50 -0.90
C ILE A 142 28.68 3.81 -0.70
N GLU A 143 28.12 4.95 -1.08
CA GLU A 143 28.72 6.26 -0.81
C GLU A 143 28.83 6.53 0.71
N LEU A 144 27.85 6.08 1.49
CA LEU A 144 27.80 6.27 2.94
C LEU A 144 28.76 5.36 3.71
N LEU A 145 28.87 4.09 3.31
CA LEU A 145 29.66 3.04 3.95
C LEU A 145 30.42 2.19 2.90
N PRO A 146 31.50 2.72 2.28
CA PRO A 146 32.20 2.06 1.18
C PRO A 146 32.78 0.69 1.55
N GLU A 147 33.17 0.49 2.81
CA GLU A 147 33.70 -0.77 3.33
C GLU A 147 32.69 -1.93 3.30
N HIS A 148 31.40 -1.63 3.15
CA HIS A 148 30.31 -2.61 3.11
C HIS A 148 29.73 -2.86 1.71
N THR A 149 30.42 -2.39 0.66
CA THR A 149 29.98 -2.49 -0.74
C THR A 149 29.53 -3.90 -1.15
N GLU A 150 30.31 -4.93 -0.85
CA GLU A 150 29.97 -6.31 -1.22
C GLU A 150 28.64 -6.78 -0.59
N THR A 151 28.36 -6.34 0.65
CA THR A 151 27.11 -6.68 1.35
C THR A 151 25.92 -6.00 0.68
N PHE A 152 26.03 -4.71 0.34
CA PHE A 152 24.95 -3.98 -0.33
C PHE A 152 24.67 -4.52 -1.73
N GLU A 153 25.70 -4.92 -2.48
CA GLU A 153 25.53 -5.57 -3.80
C GLU A 153 24.83 -6.94 -3.70
N ALA A 154 25.19 -7.75 -2.70
CA ALA A 154 24.56 -9.05 -2.45
C ALA A 154 23.08 -8.89 -2.03
N ASN A 155 22.79 -7.94 -1.15
CA ASN A 155 21.43 -7.62 -0.70
C ASN A 155 20.58 -7.08 -1.85
N PHE A 156 21.13 -6.15 -2.65
CA PHE A 156 20.50 -5.65 -3.87
C PHE A 156 20.14 -6.78 -4.84
N THR A 157 21.08 -7.68 -5.12
CA THR A 157 20.84 -8.81 -6.02
C THR A 157 19.71 -9.70 -5.50
N THR A 158 19.72 -9.98 -4.19
CA THR A 158 18.69 -10.79 -3.53
C THR A 158 17.31 -10.13 -3.60
N TYR A 159 17.22 -8.85 -3.26
CA TYR A 159 15.95 -8.12 -3.26
C TYR A 159 15.42 -7.89 -4.69
N SER A 160 16.30 -7.59 -5.65
CA SER A 160 15.97 -7.50 -7.08
C SER A 160 15.30 -8.77 -7.60
N MET A 161 15.79 -9.95 -7.21
CA MET A 161 15.16 -11.22 -7.58
C MET A 161 13.76 -11.40 -6.96
N LYS A 162 13.56 -10.97 -5.71
CA LYS A 162 12.23 -11.00 -5.07
C LYS A 162 11.24 -10.09 -5.81
N LEU A 163 11.67 -8.89 -6.20
CA LEU A 163 10.87 -7.97 -7.02
C LEU A 163 10.50 -8.57 -8.38
N LYS A 164 11.45 -9.22 -9.08
CA LYS A 164 11.17 -9.90 -10.35
C LYS A 164 10.10 -10.99 -10.20
N ARG A 165 10.17 -11.78 -9.11
CA ARG A 165 9.15 -12.80 -8.81
C ARG A 165 7.78 -12.18 -8.52
N LEU A 166 7.75 -11.07 -7.78
CA LEU A 166 6.53 -10.33 -7.50
C LEU A 166 5.91 -9.76 -8.79
N ASP A 167 6.71 -9.16 -9.67
CA ASP A 167 6.24 -8.66 -10.97
C ASP A 167 5.59 -9.77 -11.80
N SER A 168 6.24 -10.95 -11.88
CA SER A 168 5.66 -12.11 -12.56
C SER A 168 4.38 -12.60 -11.90
N TYR A 169 4.33 -12.62 -10.57
CA TYR A 169 3.12 -12.99 -9.83
C TYR A 169 1.96 -12.04 -10.15
N ILE A 170 2.19 -10.72 -10.11
CA ILE A 170 1.16 -9.73 -10.40
C ILE A 170 0.62 -9.89 -11.82
N LYS A 171 1.49 -10.08 -12.82
CA LYS A 171 1.09 -10.33 -14.21
C LYS A 171 0.15 -11.54 -14.32
N ASN A 172 0.56 -12.68 -13.76
CA ASN A 172 -0.23 -13.91 -13.82
C ASN A 172 -1.58 -13.75 -13.13
N GLN A 173 -1.63 -13.02 -12.02
CA GLN A 173 -2.88 -12.73 -11.31
C GLN A 173 -3.81 -11.86 -12.16
N ILE A 174 -3.31 -10.84 -12.84
CA ILE A 174 -4.13 -9.98 -13.72
C ILE A 174 -4.72 -10.75 -14.90
N GLU A 175 -4.01 -11.74 -15.44
CA GLU A 175 -4.51 -12.58 -16.54
C GLU A 175 -5.80 -13.33 -16.17
N SER A 176 -6.03 -13.59 -14.86
CA SER A 176 -7.27 -14.19 -14.38
C SER A 176 -8.49 -13.26 -14.43
N ILE A 177 -8.28 -11.95 -14.57
CA ILE A 177 -9.35 -10.95 -14.68
C ILE A 177 -9.77 -10.85 -16.14
N PRO A 178 -11.06 -11.05 -16.47
CA PRO A 178 -11.59 -10.81 -17.82
C PRO A 178 -11.27 -9.39 -18.29
N GLU A 179 -10.85 -9.22 -19.55
CA GLU A 179 -10.42 -7.91 -20.07
C GLU A 179 -11.48 -6.81 -19.90
N SER A 180 -12.76 -7.15 -20.06
CA SER A 180 -13.88 -6.22 -19.85
C SER A 180 -14.07 -5.77 -18.40
N GLN A 181 -13.45 -6.45 -17.44
CA GLN A 181 -13.51 -6.16 -16.01
C GLN A 181 -12.22 -5.50 -15.49
N ARG A 182 -11.22 -5.25 -16.34
CA ARG A 182 -9.93 -4.65 -15.99
C ARG A 182 -10.00 -3.14 -15.80
N ILE A 183 -11.00 -2.68 -15.05
CA ILE A 183 -11.17 -1.28 -14.66
C ILE A 183 -11.09 -1.23 -13.13
N LEU A 184 -10.06 -0.57 -12.62
CA LEU A 184 -9.81 -0.42 -11.19
C LEU A 184 -10.27 0.96 -10.74
N ILE A 185 -11.30 0.97 -9.88
CA ILE A 185 -11.86 2.20 -9.30
C ILE A 185 -11.38 2.37 -7.86
N THR A 186 -10.70 3.47 -7.54
CA THR A 186 -10.05 3.74 -6.25
C THR A 186 -10.39 5.14 -5.69
N SER A 187 -9.83 5.50 -4.52
CA SER A 187 -10.14 6.77 -3.86
C SER A 187 -9.36 7.93 -4.49
N HIS A 188 -8.07 7.75 -4.79
CA HIS A 188 -7.23 8.73 -5.48
C HIS A 188 -6.33 8.09 -6.54
N ASP A 189 -5.78 8.93 -7.43
CA ASP A 189 -5.06 8.50 -8.62
C ASP A 189 -3.61 8.10 -8.30
N ALA A 190 -3.45 7.00 -7.55
CA ALA A 190 -2.16 6.47 -7.09
C ALA A 190 -1.66 5.26 -7.88
N PHE A 191 -2.50 4.71 -8.77
CA PHE A 191 -2.24 3.42 -9.38
C PHE A 191 -1.85 3.52 -10.86
N GLU A 192 -1.74 4.70 -11.47
CA GLU A 192 -1.52 4.89 -12.92
C GLU A 192 -0.32 4.10 -13.46
N TYR A 193 0.79 4.08 -12.74
CA TYR A 193 1.93 3.22 -13.05
C TYR A 193 1.58 1.72 -13.03
N PHE A 194 0.83 1.27 -12.03
CA PHE A 194 0.32 -0.11 -11.95
C PHE A 194 -0.56 -0.44 -13.16
N GLY A 195 -1.51 0.46 -13.48
CA GLY A 195 -2.46 0.30 -14.58
C GLY A 195 -1.77 0.17 -15.92
N ARG A 196 -0.85 1.09 -16.24
CA ARG A 196 -0.04 1.02 -17.47
C ARG A 196 0.82 -0.23 -17.55
N ARG A 197 1.39 -0.65 -16.42
CA ARG A 197 2.31 -1.79 -16.37
C ARG A 197 1.61 -3.13 -16.57
N TYR A 198 0.42 -3.27 -15.99
CA TYR A 198 -0.28 -4.55 -15.91
C TYR A 198 -1.56 -4.63 -16.74
N GLY A 199 -1.99 -3.53 -17.38
CA GLY A 199 -3.14 -3.52 -18.28
C GLY A 199 -4.47 -3.35 -17.56
N LEU A 200 -4.52 -2.49 -16.55
CA LEU A 200 -5.76 -2.02 -15.93
C LEU A 200 -6.04 -0.57 -16.37
N GLN A 201 -7.27 -0.31 -16.79
CA GLN A 201 -7.78 1.06 -16.87
C GLN A 201 -8.07 1.55 -15.45
N LEU A 202 -7.73 2.78 -15.14
CA LEU A 202 -7.91 3.32 -13.79
C LEU A 202 -8.88 4.47 -13.78
N GLU A 203 -9.65 4.52 -12.70
CA GLU A 203 -10.56 5.61 -12.41
C GLU A 203 -10.46 5.90 -10.92
N ALA A 204 -10.26 7.17 -10.56
CA ALA A 204 -10.19 7.58 -9.16
C ALA A 204 -11.22 8.68 -8.87
N ILE A 205 -11.59 8.86 -7.60
CA ILE A 205 -12.43 10.00 -7.18
C ILE A 205 -11.58 11.27 -7.15
N VAL A 206 -10.40 11.20 -6.55
CA VAL A 206 -9.46 12.33 -6.45
C VAL A 206 -8.34 12.16 -7.47
N GLY A 207 -7.72 13.26 -7.89
CA GLY A 207 -6.54 13.22 -8.75
C GLY A 207 -5.29 12.71 -8.03
N ILE A 208 -4.13 12.95 -8.64
CA ILE A 208 -2.82 12.44 -8.19
C ILE A 208 -2.50 12.82 -6.75
N SER A 209 -2.78 14.05 -6.32
CA SER A 209 -2.57 14.47 -4.94
C SER A 209 -3.90 14.60 -4.21
N THR A 210 -3.92 14.12 -2.97
CA THR A 210 -5.04 14.23 -2.03
C THR A 210 -5.18 15.63 -1.44
N GLU A 211 -4.21 16.52 -1.69
CA GLU A 211 -4.36 17.97 -1.47
C GLU A 211 -5.48 18.57 -2.33
N ALA A 212 -5.78 17.95 -3.47
CA ALA A 212 -6.85 18.41 -4.34
C ALA A 212 -8.22 18.16 -3.69
N GLU A 213 -9.02 19.22 -3.59
CA GLU A 213 -10.39 19.12 -3.09
C GLU A 213 -11.27 18.34 -4.07
N VAL A 214 -12.04 17.37 -3.56
CA VAL A 214 -12.98 16.56 -4.33
C VAL A 214 -14.07 17.45 -4.91
N GLN A 215 -14.22 17.47 -6.24
CA GLN A 215 -15.26 18.26 -6.89
C GLN A 215 -16.51 17.40 -7.15
N SER A 216 -17.68 18.03 -7.18
CA SER A 216 -18.93 17.35 -7.54
C SER A 216 -18.85 16.67 -8.92
N SER A 217 -18.09 17.25 -9.86
CA SER A 217 -17.85 16.66 -11.18
C SER A 217 -17.11 15.33 -11.11
N ASP A 218 -16.21 15.14 -10.14
CA ASP A 218 -15.45 13.91 -9.98
C ASP A 218 -16.37 12.77 -9.52
N ILE A 219 -17.23 13.06 -8.55
CA ILE A 219 -18.25 12.12 -8.07
C ILE A 219 -19.18 11.72 -9.22
N ILE A 220 -19.69 12.68 -10.00
CA ILE A 220 -20.56 12.42 -11.16
C ILE A 220 -19.85 11.54 -12.19
N ARG A 221 -18.57 11.80 -12.49
CA ARG A 221 -17.79 10.97 -13.42
C ARG A 221 -17.69 9.54 -12.91
N VAL A 222 -17.36 9.33 -11.64
CA VAL A 222 -17.23 7.98 -11.07
C VAL A 222 -18.56 7.22 -11.10
N HIS A 223 -19.70 7.87 -10.79
CA HIS A 223 -21.03 7.25 -10.97
C HIS A 223 -21.28 6.81 -12.41
N LYS A 224 -20.91 7.66 -13.38
CA LYS A 224 -21.07 7.35 -14.80
C LYS A 224 -20.23 6.13 -15.20
N VAL A 225 -18.95 6.13 -14.84
CA VAL A 225 -18.03 5.02 -15.09
C VAL A 225 -18.56 3.72 -14.51
N ILE A 226 -19.02 3.71 -13.25
CA ILE A 226 -19.55 2.50 -12.60
C ILE A 226 -20.73 1.93 -13.40
N LYS A 227 -21.66 2.79 -13.82
CA LYS A 227 -22.84 2.38 -14.59
C LYS A 227 -22.49 1.85 -15.99
N GLU A 228 -21.55 2.51 -16.67
CA GLU A 228 -21.18 2.17 -18.05
C GLU A 228 -20.29 0.91 -18.11
N SER A 229 -19.31 0.80 -17.22
CA SER A 229 -18.37 -0.33 -17.18
C SER A 229 -18.96 -1.60 -16.57
N ARG A 230 -19.97 -1.47 -15.69
CA ARG A 230 -20.53 -2.58 -14.91
C ARG A 230 -19.45 -3.38 -14.16
N VAL A 231 -18.42 -2.69 -13.68
CA VAL A 231 -17.40 -3.31 -12.83
C VAL A 231 -18.06 -3.95 -11.61
N PRO A 232 -17.56 -5.10 -11.15
CA PRO A 232 -18.19 -5.82 -10.04
C PRO A 232 -17.85 -5.21 -8.67
N ALA A 233 -16.78 -4.41 -8.58
CA ALA A 233 -16.31 -3.85 -7.32
C ALA A 233 -15.57 -2.52 -7.48
N ILE A 234 -15.55 -1.73 -6.40
CA ILE A 234 -14.68 -0.57 -6.20
C ILE A 234 -13.84 -0.74 -4.94
N PHE A 235 -12.72 -0.04 -4.81
CA PHE A 235 -11.72 -0.30 -3.77
C PHE A 235 -11.42 0.94 -2.92
N MET A 236 -11.37 0.75 -1.60
CA MET A 236 -10.95 1.77 -0.65
C MET A 236 -9.43 1.78 -0.53
N GLU A 237 -8.90 2.84 0.07
CA GLU A 237 -7.46 2.97 0.33
C GLU A 237 -7.18 3.22 1.81
N SER A 238 -6.08 2.66 2.30
CA SER A 238 -5.76 2.64 3.73
C SER A 238 -5.45 4.02 4.35
N THR A 239 -5.05 4.99 3.53
CA THR A 239 -4.66 6.34 3.97
C THR A 239 -5.75 7.41 3.73
N ILE A 240 -6.83 7.06 3.02
CA ILE A 240 -7.86 8.00 2.58
C ILE A 240 -9.18 7.75 3.31
N ASN A 241 -9.90 8.83 3.64
CA ASN A 241 -11.21 8.71 4.29
C ASN A 241 -12.22 7.97 3.38
N PRO A 242 -12.76 6.81 3.80
CA PRO A 242 -13.54 5.96 2.92
C PRO A 242 -14.98 6.44 2.69
N LYS A 243 -15.45 7.47 3.41
CA LYS A 243 -16.87 7.86 3.43
C LYS A 243 -17.45 8.17 2.06
N ILE A 244 -16.71 8.89 1.21
CA ILE A 244 -17.18 9.26 -0.14
C ILE A 244 -17.32 8.01 -0.99
N LEU A 245 -16.32 7.14 -1.00
CA LEU A 245 -16.33 5.91 -1.79
C LEU A 245 -17.40 4.92 -1.30
N GLN A 246 -17.61 4.83 0.02
CA GLN A 246 -18.71 4.05 0.61
C GLN A 246 -20.09 4.57 0.18
N GLN A 247 -20.27 5.88 0.11
CA GLN A 247 -21.52 6.49 -0.35
C GLN A 247 -21.75 6.19 -1.85
N ILE A 248 -20.72 6.35 -2.69
CA ILE A 248 -20.77 5.97 -4.10
C ILE A 248 -21.09 4.47 -4.27
N ALA A 249 -20.50 3.61 -3.45
CA ALA A 249 -20.78 2.17 -3.48
C ALA A 249 -22.27 1.89 -3.25
N LYS A 250 -22.82 2.51 -2.20
CA LYS A 250 -24.23 2.40 -1.82
C LYS A 250 -25.17 2.91 -2.92
N ASP A 251 -24.87 4.07 -3.49
CA ASP A 251 -25.72 4.74 -4.48
C ASP A 251 -25.77 4.00 -5.84
N ASN A 252 -24.72 3.24 -6.18
CA ASN A 252 -24.69 2.41 -7.38
C ASN A 252 -24.95 0.92 -7.10
N ASN A 253 -25.26 0.54 -5.84
CA ASN A 253 -25.42 -0.86 -5.42
C ASN A 253 -24.24 -1.76 -5.87
N ILE A 254 -23.01 -1.24 -5.76
CA ILE A 254 -21.77 -1.92 -6.14
C ILE A 254 -21.01 -2.39 -4.89
N VAL A 255 -20.27 -3.50 -5.02
CA VAL A 255 -19.52 -4.09 -3.90
C VAL A 255 -18.24 -3.30 -3.63
N ILE A 256 -17.88 -3.17 -2.35
CA ILE A 256 -16.53 -2.74 -1.97
C ILE A 256 -15.63 -3.99 -1.98
N GLY A 257 -14.67 -4.02 -2.90
CA GLY A 257 -13.78 -5.16 -3.15
C GLY A 257 -12.73 -5.39 -2.07
N GLY A 258 -12.48 -4.37 -1.24
CA GLY A 258 -11.52 -4.42 -0.14
C GLY A 258 -10.78 -3.10 0.03
N GLU A 259 -9.77 -3.12 0.87
CA GLU A 259 -8.84 -2.02 1.11
C GLU A 259 -7.50 -2.30 0.42
N LEU A 260 -7.00 -1.30 -0.30
CA LEU A 260 -5.71 -1.29 -0.96
C LEU A 260 -4.74 -0.34 -0.25
N TYR A 261 -3.46 -0.63 -0.39
CA TYR A 261 -2.38 0.19 0.16
C TYR A 261 -1.71 0.96 -0.97
N ALA A 262 -1.76 2.28 -0.91
CA ALA A 262 -1.16 3.16 -1.93
C ALA A 262 0.13 3.80 -1.43
N ASP A 263 -0.05 4.74 -0.51
CA ASP A 263 0.97 5.70 -0.08
C ASP A 263 1.61 5.35 1.27
N SER A 264 1.23 4.22 1.84
CA SER A 264 1.75 3.76 3.12
C SER A 264 1.70 2.24 3.21
N LEU A 265 2.73 1.64 3.80
CA LEU A 265 2.65 0.27 4.28
C LEU A 265 1.61 0.19 5.41
N GLY A 266 0.95 -0.96 5.53
CA GLY A 266 0.11 -1.24 6.69
C GLY A 266 0.93 -1.53 7.94
N ASP A 267 0.28 -1.72 9.08
CA ASP A 267 0.97 -2.05 10.34
C ASP A 267 1.82 -3.33 10.26
N LYS A 268 2.70 -3.54 11.24
CA LYS A 268 3.66 -4.66 11.24
C LYS A 268 2.99 -6.04 11.15
N ASP A 269 1.79 -6.16 11.73
CA ASP A 269 1.00 -7.40 11.73
C ASP A 269 0.02 -7.50 10.55
N SER A 270 -0.01 -6.49 9.67
CA SER A 270 -0.94 -6.42 8.55
C SER A 270 -0.45 -7.25 7.35
N PRO A 271 -1.36 -7.59 6.40
CA PRO A 271 -0.99 -8.27 5.16
C PRO A 271 -0.12 -7.41 4.23
N ALA A 272 0.10 -6.13 4.55
CA ALA A 272 0.90 -5.17 3.79
C ALA A 272 2.07 -4.59 4.61
N SER A 273 2.63 -5.40 5.52
CA SER A 273 3.69 -4.96 6.44
C SER A 273 5.03 -4.60 5.77
N THR A 274 5.25 -5.06 4.52
CA THR A 274 6.45 -4.77 3.70
C THR A 274 6.01 -4.40 2.29
N TYR A 275 6.87 -3.76 1.50
CA TYR A 275 6.53 -3.36 0.12
C TYR A 275 6.11 -4.56 -0.75
N LEU A 276 6.83 -5.68 -0.64
CA LEU A 276 6.48 -6.90 -1.39
C LEU A 276 5.10 -7.44 -0.99
N LYS A 277 4.80 -7.44 0.32
CA LYS A 277 3.51 -7.87 0.86
C LYS A 277 2.39 -6.92 0.46
N MET A 278 2.65 -5.62 0.47
CA MET A 278 1.72 -4.56 0.07
C MET A 278 1.19 -4.80 -1.35
N LEU A 279 2.08 -4.91 -2.33
CA LEU A 279 1.64 -5.13 -3.72
C LEU A 279 1.04 -6.52 -3.93
N LYS A 280 1.50 -7.55 -3.21
CA LYS A 280 0.87 -8.87 -3.26
C LYS A 280 -0.57 -8.82 -2.74
N HIS A 281 -0.79 -8.18 -1.59
CA HIS A 281 -2.12 -7.98 -1.01
C HIS A 281 -3.02 -7.18 -1.96
N ASN A 282 -2.48 -6.11 -2.55
CA ASN A 282 -3.23 -5.29 -3.50
C ASN A 282 -3.71 -6.13 -4.68
N ILE A 283 -2.83 -6.87 -5.36
CA ILE A 283 -3.24 -7.65 -6.53
C ILE A 283 -4.22 -8.76 -6.16
N ASP A 284 -4.00 -9.46 -5.04
CA ASP A 284 -4.91 -10.52 -4.60
C ASP A 284 -6.31 -9.96 -4.28
N THR A 285 -6.37 -8.77 -3.67
CA THR A 285 -7.62 -8.05 -3.39
C THR A 285 -8.30 -7.60 -4.67
N ILE A 286 -7.54 -7.03 -5.62
CA ILE A 286 -8.04 -6.57 -6.93
C ILE A 286 -8.65 -7.75 -7.69
N VAL A 287 -7.93 -8.87 -7.83
CA VAL A 287 -8.43 -10.07 -8.50
C VAL A 287 -9.69 -10.60 -7.83
N ASN A 288 -9.69 -10.73 -6.50
CA ASN A 288 -10.85 -11.21 -5.75
C ASN A 288 -12.07 -10.30 -5.89
N GLY A 289 -11.86 -8.99 -6.07
CA GLY A 289 -12.94 -8.03 -6.32
C GLY A 289 -13.45 -8.05 -7.76
N LEU A 290 -12.52 -8.07 -8.72
CA LEU A 290 -12.83 -7.93 -10.16
C LEU A 290 -13.25 -9.22 -10.85
N THR A 291 -12.95 -10.40 -10.30
CA THR A 291 -13.40 -11.70 -10.86
C THR A 291 -14.75 -12.15 -10.32
N ARG A 292 -15.36 -11.41 -9.39
CA ARG A 292 -16.70 -11.73 -8.89
C ARG A 292 -17.69 -11.66 -10.04
N GLN A 293 -18.66 -12.56 -10.06
CA GLN A 293 -19.81 -12.39 -10.93
C GLN A 293 -20.50 -11.08 -10.56
N ALA A 294 -20.46 -10.10 -11.46
CA ALA A 294 -21.26 -8.90 -11.33
C ALA A 294 -22.71 -9.36 -11.14
N LYS A 295 -23.37 -8.94 -10.07
CA LYS A 295 -24.80 -9.23 -9.90
C LYS A 295 -25.50 -8.70 -11.14
N ALA A 296 -26.04 -9.61 -11.96
CA ALA A 296 -26.85 -9.21 -13.09
C ALA A 296 -28.03 -8.38 -12.56
N GLU A 297 -28.16 -7.15 -13.03
CA GLU A 297 -29.41 -6.40 -12.90
C GLU A 297 -30.50 -7.22 -13.61
N GLY A 298 -31.29 -8.00 -12.85
CA GLY A 298 -32.31 -8.82 -13.47
C GLY A 298 -32.90 -9.98 -12.68
N GLU A 299 -32.34 -10.39 -11.53
CA GLU A 299 -33.10 -11.24 -10.62
C GLU A 299 -34.18 -10.38 -9.96
N LYS A 300 -35.33 -10.28 -10.64
CA LYS A 300 -36.60 -10.08 -9.94
C LYS A 300 -36.59 -11.14 -8.84
N VAL A 301 -36.55 -10.68 -7.59
CA VAL A 301 -36.97 -11.49 -6.46
C VAL A 301 -38.38 -11.94 -6.81
N GLU A 302 -38.52 -13.16 -7.33
CA GLU A 302 -39.80 -13.80 -7.47
C GLU A 302 -40.26 -13.97 -6.02
N SER A 303 -41.01 -12.98 -5.54
CA SER A 303 -41.59 -13.02 -4.22
C SER A 303 -42.27 -14.37 -4.11
N ASN A 304 -41.89 -15.15 -3.11
CA ASN A 304 -42.42 -16.49 -2.90
C ASN A 304 -43.86 -16.39 -2.34
N THR A 305 -44.69 -15.58 -2.98
CA THR A 305 -46.09 -15.30 -2.69
C THR A 305 -46.92 -16.56 -2.83
N LYS A 306 -46.51 -17.52 -3.66
CA LYS A 306 -47.12 -18.86 -3.65
C LYS A 306 -46.90 -19.58 -2.32
N PHE A 307 -45.69 -19.55 -1.75
CA PHE A 307 -45.43 -20.19 -0.45
C PHE A 307 -46.18 -19.50 0.70
N ALA A 308 -46.25 -18.16 0.67
CA ALA A 308 -47.05 -17.38 1.63
C ALA A 308 -48.55 -17.63 1.47
N TYR A 309 -49.08 -17.70 0.25
CA TYR A 309 -50.51 -17.95 0.01
C TYR A 309 -50.93 -19.35 0.49
N TRP A 310 -50.13 -20.38 0.20
CA TRP A 310 -50.41 -21.74 0.66
C TRP A 310 -50.27 -21.90 2.18
N SER A 311 -49.34 -21.18 2.84
CA SER A 311 -49.25 -21.20 4.31
C SER A 311 -50.45 -20.53 4.97
N TYR A 312 -51.00 -19.43 4.41
CA TYR A 312 -52.24 -18.82 4.90
C TYR A 312 -53.47 -19.69 4.64
N VAL A 313 -53.55 -20.40 3.50
CA VAL A 313 -54.65 -21.34 3.22
C VAL A 313 -54.61 -22.54 4.17
N LEU A 314 -53.44 -23.10 4.45
CA LEU A 314 -53.28 -24.21 5.39
C LEU A 314 -53.59 -23.79 6.85
N LEU A 315 -53.17 -22.59 7.26
CA LEU A 315 -53.53 -22.02 8.56
C LEU A 315 -55.04 -21.76 8.68
N GLY A 316 -55.67 -21.26 7.61
CA GLY A 316 -57.13 -21.03 7.56
C GLY A 316 -57.94 -22.33 7.68
N LEU A 317 -57.52 -23.40 7.00
CA LEU A 317 -58.16 -24.72 7.11
C LEU A 317 -58.00 -25.34 8.50
N GLY A 318 -56.85 -25.15 9.15
CA GLY A 318 -56.63 -25.59 10.53
C GLY A 318 -57.58 -24.93 11.53
N PHE A 319 -57.85 -23.63 11.37
CA PHE A 319 -58.80 -22.91 12.23
C PHE A 319 -60.25 -23.38 12.08
N ILE A 320 -60.69 -23.76 10.88
CA ILE A 320 -62.06 -24.28 10.65
C ILE A 320 -62.25 -25.64 11.33
N ILE A 321 -61.22 -26.50 11.30
CA ILE A 321 -61.27 -27.82 11.94
C ILE A 321 -61.33 -27.67 13.48
N ILE A 322 -60.53 -26.76 14.04
CA ILE A 322 -60.53 -26.50 15.49
C ILE A 322 -61.86 -25.88 15.94
N ALA A 323 -62.41 -24.92 15.20
CA ALA A 323 -63.71 -24.33 15.51
C ALA A 323 -64.85 -25.37 15.45
N GLY A 324 -64.82 -26.27 14.45
CA GLY A 324 -65.79 -27.38 14.35
C GLY A 324 -65.70 -28.36 15.52
N PHE A 325 -64.50 -28.62 16.04
CA PHE A 325 -64.32 -29.51 17.20
C PHE A 325 -64.78 -28.87 18.51
N VAL A 326 -64.57 -27.55 18.68
CA VAL A 326 -65.03 -26.80 19.85
C VAL A 326 -66.56 -26.67 19.89
N ILE A 327 -67.20 -26.39 18.75
CA ILE A 327 -68.68 -26.32 18.65
C ILE A 327 -69.32 -27.69 18.93
N ARG A 328 -68.70 -28.79 18.46
CA ARG A 328 -69.21 -30.15 18.71
C ARG A 328 -69.04 -30.61 20.16
N LYS A 329 -68.08 -30.05 20.91
CA LYS A 329 -67.87 -30.33 22.34
C LYS A 329 -68.80 -29.51 23.26
N LEU A 330 -69.38 -28.42 22.77
CA LEU A 330 -70.33 -27.58 23.52
C LEU A 330 -71.79 -28.03 23.39
N ASN A 331 -72.09 -28.94 22.45
CA ASN A 331 -73.45 -29.45 22.18
C ASN A 331 -73.69 -30.91 22.64
N ASN A 332 -72.81 -31.48 23.47
CA ASN A 332 -72.95 -32.81 24.07
C ASN A 332 -72.80 -32.76 25.59
#